data_AF-A0A399RTU1-F1
#
_entry.id   AF-A0A399RTU1-F1
#
_cell.length_a   1.000
_cell.length_b   1.000
_cell.length_c   1.000
_cell.angle_alpha   90.00
_cell.angle_beta   90.00
_cell.angle_gamma   90.00
#
_symmetry.space_group_name_H-M   'P 1'
#
loop_
_entity.id
_entity.type
_entity.pdbx_description
1 polymer ?
#
loop_
_entity_poly.entity_id
_entity_poly.type
_entity_poly.pdbx_seq_one_letter_code
_entity_poly.pdbx_strand_id
1 'polypeptide(L)'
;MSALGRAIRMEVTKGRTLRSVQATALAAVLVPPIVTVVQALAADPAAGAAGAVPVESLGFSTAGLAQPLVILAAVLLTGTEHVDGQLRSTLLAVPRRGVALAAKAVVVAALAAVVAILGAS
;
A
#
# COMPACT_ATOMS: atom_id res chain seq x y z
N MET A 1 7.96 -26.77 7.04
CA MET A 1 7.31 -25.44 6.93
C MET A 1 6.08 -25.38 7.83
N SER A 2 5.97 -24.37 8.69
CA SER A 2 4.80 -24.16 9.56
C SER A 2 3.54 -23.78 8.76
N ALA A 3 2.35 -24.01 9.32
CA ALA A 3 1.08 -23.63 8.69
C ALA A 3 1.02 -22.13 8.37
N LEU A 4 1.56 -21.29 9.27
CA LEU A 4 1.69 -19.85 9.08
C LEU A 4 2.58 -19.49 7.89
N GLY A 5 3.73 -20.14 7.74
CA GLY A 5 4.63 -19.88 6.61
C GLY A 5 4.02 -20.22 5.25
N ARG A 6 3.19 -21.28 5.18
CA ARG A 6 2.43 -21.59 3.96
C ARG A 6 1.33 -20.56 3.67
N ALA A 7 0.61 -20.12 4.71
CA ALA A 7 -0.43 -19.11 4.59
C ALA A 7 0.15 -17.75 4.13
N ILE A 8 1.29 -17.32 4.68
CA ILE A 8 1.98 -16.10 4.24
C ILE A 8 2.38 -16.20 2.76
N ARG A 9 2.99 -17.32 2.36
CA ARG A 9 3.40 -17.52 0.96
C ARG A 9 2.21 -17.45 0.00
N MET A 10 1.08 -18.04 0.40
CA MET A 10 -0.16 -17.99 -0.37
C MET A 10 -0.69 -16.56 -0.53
N GLU A 11 -0.73 -15.78 0.55
CA GLU A 11 -1.16 -14.37 0.50
C GLU A 11 -0.19 -13.48 -0.31
N VAL A 12 1.12 -13.73 -0.23
CA VAL A 12 2.12 -13.01 -1.05
C VAL A 12 1.89 -13.29 -2.54
N THR A 13 1.67 -14.55 -2.92
CA THR A 13 1.38 -14.89 -4.32
C THR A 13 0.09 -14.22 -4.78
N LYS A 14 -0.96 -14.23 -3.95
CA LYS A 14 -2.24 -13.57 -4.25
C LYS A 14 -2.07 -12.06 -4.47
N GLY A 15 -1.38 -11.38 -3.56
CA GLY A 15 -1.09 -9.94 -3.70
C GLY A 15 -0.27 -9.63 -4.96
N ARG A 16 0.62 -10.54 -5.35
CA ARG A 16 1.42 -10.41 -6.57
C ARG A 16 0.69 -10.75 -7.85
N THR A 17 -0.46 -11.45 -7.83
CA THR A 17 -1.19 -11.80 -9.05
C THR A 17 -2.38 -10.88 -9.31
N LEU A 18 -2.94 -10.28 -8.26
CA LEU A 18 -4.06 -9.35 -8.39
C LEU A 18 -3.60 -8.00 -8.94
N ARG A 19 -3.95 -7.74 -10.20
CA ARG A 19 -3.64 -6.46 -10.89
C ARG A 19 -4.14 -5.24 -10.12
N SER A 20 -5.28 -5.36 -9.43
CA SER A 20 -5.82 -4.27 -8.59
C SER A 20 -4.89 -3.95 -7.42
N VAL A 21 -4.39 -4.95 -6.70
CA VAL A 21 -3.44 -4.77 -5.60
C VAL A 21 -2.13 -4.16 -6.13
N GLN A 22 -1.61 -4.68 -7.25
CA GLN A 22 -0.41 -4.14 -7.88
C GLN A 22 -0.57 -2.67 -8.30
N ALA A 23 -1.67 -2.34 -8.98
CA ALA A 23 -1.96 -1.00 -9.46
C ALA A 23 -2.10 -0.01 -8.28
N THR A 24 -2.82 -0.39 -7.23
CA THR A 24 -2.97 0.45 -6.04
C THR A 24 -1.65 0.62 -5.29
N ALA A 25 -0.84 -0.43 -5.15
CA ALA A 25 0.47 -0.35 -4.51
C ALA A 25 1.43 0.53 -5.32
N LEU A 26 1.43 0.41 -6.65
CA LEU A 26 2.22 1.26 -7.54
C LEU A 26 1.78 2.72 -7.44
N ALA A 27 0.47 2.98 -7.43
CA ALA A 27 -0.07 4.33 -7.24
C ALA A 27 0.35 4.90 -5.87
N ALA A 28 0.33 4.10 -4.81
CA ALA A 28 0.71 4.54 -3.47
C ALA A 28 2.16 5.04 -3.40
N VAL A 29 3.05 4.48 -4.22
CA VAL A 29 4.45 4.87 -4.31
C VAL A 29 4.66 6.05 -5.28
N LEU A 30 3.98 6.05 -6.43
CA LEU A 30 4.26 7.01 -7.51
C LEU A 30 3.47 8.32 -7.40
N VAL A 31 2.24 8.28 -6.90
CA VAL A 31 1.38 9.49 -6.86
C VAL A 31 1.98 10.59 -6.00
N PRO A 32 2.46 10.33 -4.76
CA PRO A 32 3.05 11.39 -3.94
C PRO A 32 4.22 12.14 -4.62
N PRO A 33 5.29 11.48 -5.11
CA PRO A 33 6.41 12.18 -5.74
C PRO A 33 6.06 12.82 -7.08
N ILE A 34 5.09 12.29 -7.83
CA ILE A 34 4.61 12.97 -9.05
C ILE A 34 3.95 14.29 -8.68
N VAL A 35 3.10 14.29 -7.65
CA VAL A 35 2.42 15.51 -7.19
C VAL A 35 3.43 16.52 -6.64
N THR A 36 4.47 16.09 -5.89
CA THR A 36 5.50 17.04 -5.42
C THR A 36 6.23 17.72 -6.58
N VAL A 37 6.61 16.98 -7.62
CA VAL A 37 7.27 17.54 -8.81
C VAL A 37 6.36 18.51 -9.54
N VAL A 38 5.09 18.15 -9.74
CA VAL A 38 4.11 19.05 -10.38
C VAL A 38 3.93 20.34 -9.59
N GLN A 39 3.84 20.25 -8.25
CA GLN A 39 3.72 21.43 -7.39
C GLN A 39 4.98 22.30 -7.44
N ALA A 40 6.17 21.68 -7.48
CA ALA A 40 7.44 22.40 -7.61
C ALA A 40 7.57 23.14 -8.94
N LEU A 41 7.10 22.53 -10.05
CA LEU A 41 7.10 23.17 -11.37
C LEU A 41 6.07 24.30 -11.50
N ALA A 42 4.98 24.23 -10.74
CA ALA A 42 3.95 25.27 -10.70
C ALA A 42 4.31 26.45 -9.77
N ALA A 43 5.39 26.35 -8.99
CA ALA A 43 5.82 27.40 -8.08
C ALA A 43 6.33 28.61 -8.87
N ASP A 44 5.87 29.81 -8.48
CA ASP A 44 6.27 31.07 -9.13
C ASP A 44 7.73 31.44 -8.76
N PRO A 45 8.67 31.48 -9.72
CA PRO A 45 10.06 31.86 -9.45
C PRO A 45 10.20 33.32 -8.99
N ALA A 46 9.21 34.19 -9.24
CA ALA A 46 9.21 35.58 -8.81
C ALA A 46 8.85 35.76 -7.33
N ALA A 47 8.33 34.73 -6.66
CA ALA A 47 7.89 34.80 -5.26
C ALA A 47 9.02 35.02 -4.24
N GLY A 48 10.29 34.90 -4.66
CA GLY A 48 11.46 35.11 -3.81
C GLY A 48 11.51 34.19 -2.58
N ALA A 49 12.48 34.42 -1.69
CA ALA A 49 12.67 33.58 -0.49
C ALA A 49 11.49 33.64 0.50
N ALA A 50 10.65 34.68 0.43
CA ALA A 50 9.48 34.85 1.30
C ALA A 50 8.24 34.04 0.83
N GLY A 51 8.17 33.64 -0.44
CA GLY A 51 7.12 32.78 -0.99
C GLY A 51 7.55 31.33 -1.25
N ALA A 52 8.82 30.98 -0.98
CA ALA A 52 9.32 29.64 -1.12
C ALA A 52 8.69 28.70 -0.09
N VAL A 53 7.91 27.71 -0.57
CA VAL A 53 7.38 26.65 0.29
C VAL A 53 8.54 25.69 0.63
N PRO A 54 8.81 25.40 1.91
CA PRO A 54 9.83 24.43 2.30
C PRO A 54 9.56 23.08 1.64
N VAL A 55 10.60 22.44 1.09
CA VAL A 55 10.48 21.14 0.42
C VAL A 55 9.92 20.09 1.36
N GLU A 56 10.24 20.19 2.65
CA GLU A 56 9.74 19.34 3.72
C GLU A 56 8.21 19.48 3.89
N SER A 57 7.69 20.71 3.76
CA SER A 57 6.25 20.98 3.84
C SER A 57 5.50 20.39 2.65
N LEU A 58 6.09 20.43 1.46
CA LEU A 58 5.51 19.80 0.26
C LEU A 58 5.51 18.29 0.38
N GLY A 59 6.63 17.68 0.80
CA GLY A 59 6.74 16.25 1.02
C GLY A 59 5.74 15.71 2.05
N PHE A 60 5.56 16.41 3.18
CA PHE A 60 4.62 16.00 4.22
C PHE A 60 3.16 16.11 3.76
N SER A 61 2.82 17.16 3.02
CA SER A 61 1.48 17.35 2.46
C SER A 61 1.12 16.27 1.43
N THR A 62 2.06 15.92 0.56
CA THR A 62 1.85 14.88 -0.46
C THR A 62 1.95 13.46 0.08
N ALA A 63 2.71 13.21 1.15
CA ALA A 63 2.78 11.91 1.80
C ALA A 63 1.41 11.48 2.35
N GLY A 64 0.54 12.44 2.73
CA GLY A 64 -0.85 12.19 3.08
C GLY A 64 -1.67 11.52 1.96
N LEU A 65 -1.24 11.64 0.69
CA LEU A 65 -1.89 10.97 -0.45
C LEU A 65 -1.52 9.48 -0.54
N ALA A 66 -0.38 9.06 0.02
CA ALA A 66 0.00 7.65 0.06
C ALA A 66 -0.90 6.84 1.01
N GLN A 67 -1.31 7.45 2.13
CA GLN A 67 -2.09 6.80 3.18
C GLN A 67 -3.41 6.15 2.69
N PRO A 68 -4.32 6.85 1.97
CA PRO A 68 -5.54 6.24 1.46
C PRO A 68 -5.27 5.13 0.43
N LEU A 69 -4.19 5.22 -0.35
CA LEU A 69 -3.82 4.20 -1.32
C LEU A 69 -3.30 2.93 -0.63
N VAL A 70 -2.50 3.07 0.43
CA VAL A 70 -2.08 1.92 1.26
C VAL A 70 -3.29 1.26 1.92
N ILE A 71 -4.22 2.06 2.45
CA ILE A 71 -5.48 1.53 3.04
C ILE A 71 -6.28 0.77 1.99
N LEU A 72 -6.43 1.33 0.79
CA LEU A 72 -7.14 0.67 -0.31
C LEU A 72 -6.46 -0.65 -0.71
N ALA A 73 -5.13 -0.69 -0.81
CA ALA A 73 -4.39 -1.91 -1.11
C ALA A 73 -4.60 -2.99 -0.03
N ALA A 74 -4.61 -2.60 1.25
CA ALA A 74 -4.91 -3.49 2.37
C ALA A 74 -6.35 -4.05 2.30
N VAL A 75 -7.30 -3.19 1.97
CA VAL A 75 -8.72 -3.57 1.75
C VAL A 75 -8.84 -4.52 0.57
N LEU A 76 -8.15 -4.31 -0.55
CA LEU A 76 -8.19 -5.21 -1.70
C LEU A 76 -7.60 -6.60 -1.38
N LEU A 77 -6.48 -6.63 -0.65
CA LEU A 77 -5.83 -7.88 -0.25
C LEU A 77 -6.76 -8.73 0.64
N THR A 78 -7.52 -8.07 1.52
CA THR A 78 -8.40 -8.70 2.51
C THR A 78 -9.83 -8.92 1.97
N GLY A 79 -10.33 -8.03 1.12
CA GLY A 79 -11.73 -7.96 0.71
C GLY A 79 -12.07 -8.82 -0.49
N THR A 80 -11.11 -9.11 -1.37
CA THR A 80 -11.34 -9.90 -2.60
C THR A 80 -11.95 -11.29 -2.32
N GLU A 81 -11.58 -11.92 -1.21
CA GLU A 81 -12.16 -13.20 -0.79
C GLU A 81 -13.62 -13.11 -0.28
N HIS A 82 -14.05 -11.93 0.18
CA HIS A 82 -15.42 -11.67 0.61
C HIS A 82 -16.32 -11.42 -0.60
N VAL A 83 -15.80 -10.70 -1.60
CA VAL A 83 -16.49 -10.42 -2.86
C VAL A 83 -16.65 -11.69 -3.69
N ASP A 84 -15.60 -12.51 -3.79
CA ASP A 84 -15.60 -13.73 -4.61
C ASP A 84 -16.17 -14.96 -3.87
N GLY A 85 -16.63 -14.81 -2.63
CA GLY A 85 -17.17 -15.91 -1.81
C GLY A 85 -16.13 -16.98 -1.43
N GLN A 86 -14.84 -16.70 -1.59
CA GLN A 86 -13.75 -17.67 -1.40
C GLN A 86 -13.34 -17.91 0.05
N LEU A 87 -13.95 -17.24 1.02
CA LEU A 87 -13.71 -17.51 2.45
C LEU A 87 -13.82 -19.00 2.81
N ARG A 88 -14.79 -19.71 2.21
CA ARG A 88 -14.95 -21.16 2.47
C ARG A 88 -13.78 -21.97 1.93
N SER A 89 -13.30 -21.70 0.73
CA SER A 89 -12.16 -22.43 0.14
C SER A 89 -10.86 -22.13 0.88
N THR A 90 -10.63 -20.88 1.28
CA THR A 90 -9.47 -20.49 2.11
C THR A 90 -9.48 -21.21 3.46
N LEU A 91 -10.66 -21.32 4.11
CA LEU A 91 -10.80 -22.02 5.38
C LEU A 91 -10.71 -23.54 5.26
N LEU A 92 -11.03 -24.13 4.11
CA LEU A 92 -10.76 -25.55 3.85
C LEU A 92 -9.24 -25.81 3.74
N ALA A 93 -8.49 -24.89 3.12
CA ALA A 93 -7.04 -25.01 3.00
C ALA A 93 -6.29 -24.63 4.30
N VAL A 94 -6.82 -23.67 5.07
CA VAL A 94 -6.27 -23.19 6.35
C VAL A 94 -7.39 -23.17 7.40
N PRO A 95 -7.70 -24.31 8.06
CA PRO A 95 -8.83 -24.42 8.99
C PRO A 95 -8.69 -23.57 10.26
N ARG A 96 -7.49 -23.11 10.59
CA ARG A 96 -7.22 -22.27 11.75
C ARG A 96 -7.36 -20.79 11.38
N ARG A 97 -8.54 -20.21 11.65
CA ARG A 97 -8.87 -18.80 11.36
C ARG A 97 -7.80 -17.80 11.83
N GLY A 98 -7.23 -18.00 13.02
CA GLY A 98 -6.16 -17.13 13.55
C GLY A 98 -4.88 -17.14 12.72
N VAL A 99 -4.54 -18.27 12.08
CA VAL A 99 -3.36 -18.38 11.22
C VAL A 99 -3.58 -17.63 9.91
N ALA A 100 -4.80 -17.71 9.35
CA ALA A 100 -5.17 -16.96 8.15
C ALA A 100 -5.15 -15.44 8.40
N LEU A 101 -5.72 -14.99 9.53
CA LEU A 101 -5.68 -13.58 9.96
C LEU A 101 -4.26 -13.09 10.19
N ALA A 102 -3.42 -13.86 10.89
CA ALA A 102 -2.02 -13.50 11.12
C ALA A 102 -1.23 -13.38 9.81
N ALA A 103 -1.45 -14.29 8.85
CA ALA A 103 -0.82 -14.21 7.54
C ALA A 103 -1.19 -12.92 6.79
N LYS A 104 -2.48 -12.56 6.78
CA LYS A 104 -2.94 -11.29 6.17
C LYS A 104 -2.32 -10.08 6.85
N ALA A 105 -2.34 -10.04 8.19
CA ALA A 105 -1.75 -8.94 8.95
C ALA A 105 -0.26 -8.77 8.61
N VAL A 106 0.50 -9.87 8.50
CA VAL A 106 1.92 -9.82 8.12
C VAL A 106 2.11 -9.28 6.70
N VAL A 107 1.32 -9.74 5.72
CA VAL A 107 1.48 -9.29 4.33
C VAL A 107 1.05 -7.83 4.16
N VAL A 108 -0.03 -7.41 4.82
CA VAL A 108 -0.47 -6.00 4.83
C VAL A 108 0.58 -5.11 5.50
N ALA A 109 1.11 -5.51 6.65
CA ALA A 109 2.16 -4.75 7.34
C ALA A 109 3.43 -4.65 6.50
N ALA A 110 3.85 -5.74 5.86
CA ALA A 110 5.01 -5.74 4.96
C ALA A 110 4.79 -4.82 3.75
N LEU A 111 3.60 -4.84 3.14
CA LEU A 111 3.26 -3.94 2.04
C LEU A 111 3.31 -2.48 2.48
N ALA A 112 2.67 -2.14 3.61
CA ALA A 112 2.66 -0.79 4.15
C ALA A 112 4.08 -0.30 4.47
N ALA A 113 4.93 -1.15 5.06
CA ALA A 113 6.32 -0.83 5.34
C ALA A 113 7.12 -0.56 4.06
N VAL A 114 6.95 -1.39 3.01
CA VAL A 114 7.63 -1.18 1.72
C VAL A 114 7.19 0.13 1.08
N VAL A 115 5.89 0.43 1.04
CA VAL A 115 5.39 1.69 0.48
C VAL A 115 5.90 2.89 1.30
N ALA A 116 5.91 2.79 2.63
CA ALA A 116 6.42 3.85 3.48
C ALA A 116 7.93 4.11 3.25
N ILE A 117 8.73 3.06 3.13
CA ILE A 117 10.17 3.18 2.83
C ILE A 117 10.39 3.85 1.46
N LEU A 118 9.63 3.42 0.44
CA LEU A 118 9.74 3.98 -0.91
C LEU A 118 9.15 5.38 -1.05
N GLY A 119 8.17 5.74 -0.22
CA GLY A 119 7.57 7.07 -0.21
C GLY A 119 8.33 8.08 0.66
N ALA A 120 9.20 7.59 1.55
CA ALA A 120 10.06 8.43 2.40
C ALA A 120 11.42 8.74 1.78
N SER A 121 11.76 8.10 0.65
CA SER A 121 12.97 8.35 -0.16
C SER A 121 12.74 9.41 -1.22
#